data_AF-A0A9E2XKL8-F1
#
_entry.id   AF-A0A9E2XKL8-F1
#
_cell.length_a   1.000
_cell.length_b   1.000
_cell.length_c   1.000
_cell.angle_alpha   90.00
_cell.angle_beta   90.00
_cell.angle_gamma   90.00
#
_symmetry.space_group_name_H-M   'P 1'
#
loop_
_entity.id
_entity.type
_entity.pdbx_description
1 polymer ?
#
loop_
_entity_poly.entity_id
_entity_poly.type
_entity_poly.pdbx_seq_one_letter_code
_entity_poly.pdbx_strand_id
1 'polypeptide(L)' 'MIARLRADGLDVISIAETQPGARDDAILETARAEGRILITEDRDFGELLIRQCLLAAGVILLELDRLSGEAEAAH' A
#
# COMPACT_ATOMS: atom_id res chain seq x y z
N MET A 1 -10.58 5.98 -1.53
CA MET A 1 -10.09 4.59 -1.43
C MET A 1 -10.56 3.90 -0.15
N ILE A 2 -10.04 4.30 1.02
CA ILE A 2 -10.26 3.59 2.31
C ILE A 2 -11.73 3.33 2.62
N ALA A 3 -12.58 4.37 2.61
CA ALA A 3 -14.00 4.24 2.91
C ALA A 3 -14.72 3.26 1.96
N ARG A 4 -14.31 3.20 0.69
CA ARG A 4 -14.88 2.27 -0.29
C ARG A 4 -14.47 0.82 -0.02
N LEU A 5 -13.18 0.58 0.23
CA LEU A 5 -12.68 -0.76 0.57
C LEU A 5 -13.35 -1.30 1.84
N ARG A 6 -13.54 -0.45 2.86
CA ARG A 6 -14.28 -0.80 4.09
C ARG A 6 -15.75 -1.10 3.78
N ALA A 7 -16.41 -0.29 2.95
CA ALA A 7 -17.80 -0.52 2.55
C ALA A 7 -17.99 -1.82 1.74
N ASP A 8 -16.97 -2.24 1.00
CA ASP A 8 -16.94 -3.52 0.28
C ASP A 8 -16.65 -4.72 1.22
N GLY A 9 -16.56 -4.49 2.54
CA GLY A 9 -16.43 -5.54 3.57
C GLY A 9 -15.00 -6.00 3.85
N LEU A 10 -13.99 -5.30 3.32
CA LEU A 10 -12.59 -5.61 3.57
C LEU A 10 -12.14 -5.06 4.94
N ASP A 11 -11.28 -5.81 5.63
CA ASP A 11 -10.61 -5.34 6.85
C ASP A 11 -9.44 -4.41 6.48
N VAL A 12 -9.64 -3.11 6.70
CA VAL A 12 -8.72 -2.05 6.23
C VAL A 12 -8.23 -1.19 7.39
N ILE A 13 -6.93 -1.27 7.63
CA ILE A 13 -6.16 -0.32 8.45
C ILE A 13 -5.58 0.76 7.54
N SER A 14 -5.74 2.02 7.95
CA SER A 14 -5.08 3.15 7.30
C SER A 14 -3.93 3.63 8.18
N ILE A 15 -2.70 3.52 7.70
CA ILE A 15 -1.51 3.98 8.43
C ILE A 15 -1.59 5.48 8.74
N ALA A 16 -2.12 6.29 7.81
CA ALA A 16 -2.32 7.72 8.05
C ALA A 16 -3.31 8.00 9.20
N GLU A 17 -4.29 7.13 9.44
CA GLU A 17 -5.26 7.25 10.54
C GLU A 17 -4.71 6.67 11.85
N THR A 18 -3.98 5.55 11.80
CA THR A 18 -3.58 4.79 13.00
C THR A 18 -2.17 5.08 13.50
N GLN A 19 -1.24 5.37 12.59
CA GLN A 19 0.19 5.54 12.88
C GLN A 19 0.81 6.63 11.96
N PRO A 20 0.35 7.89 12.07
CA PRO A 20 0.84 8.97 11.21
C PRO A 20 2.35 9.21 11.45
N GLY A 21 3.12 9.30 10.35
CA GLY A 21 4.56 9.47 10.41
C GLY A 21 5.34 8.23 10.86
N ALA A 22 4.69 7.05 10.87
CA ALA A 22 5.39 5.78 11.07
C ALA A 22 6.49 5.61 10.03
N ARG A 23 7.59 4.99 10.47
CA ARG A 23 8.69 4.59 9.61
C ARG A 23 8.32 3.33 8.82
N ASP A 24 8.93 3.16 7.67
CA ASP A 24 8.62 2.05 6.75
C ASP A 24 8.80 0.67 7.38
N ASP A 25 9.80 0.51 8.24
CA ASP A 25 10.06 -0.73 8.99
C ASP A 25 8.92 -1.07 9.96
N ALA A 26 8.39 -0.09 10.68
CA ALA A 26 7.24 -0.28 11.57
C ALA A 26 5.94 -0.63 10.80
N ILE A 27 5.75 -0.03 9.63
CA ILE A 27 4.61 -0.31 8.74
C ILE A 27 4.70 -1.76 8.24
N LEU A 28 5.88 -2.16 7.75
CA LEU A 28 6.13 -3.53 7.27
C LEU A 28 5.97 -4.56 8.38
N GLU A 29 6.43 -4.27 9.60
CA GLU A 29 6.27 -5.18 10.74
C GLU A 29 4.80 -5.34 11.13
N THR A 30 4.01 -4.26 11.11
CA THR A 30 2.55 -4.33 11.32
C THR A 30 1.90 -5.21 10.26
N ALA A 31 2.23 -4.98 8.98
CA ALA A 31 1.67 -5.77 7.88
C ALA A 31 2.06 -7.25 7.99
N ARG A 32 3.29 -7.55 8.40
CA ARG A 32 3.77 -8.92 8.61
C ARG A 32 3.08 -9.60 9.78
N ALA A 33 3.03 -8.95 10.95
CA ALA A 33 2.46 -9.50 12.17
C ALA A 33 0.97 -9.82 12.03
N GLU A 34 0.25 -9.01 11.25
CA GLU A 34 -1.19 -9.17 11.03
C GLU A 34 -1.53 -9.88 9.70
N GLY A 35 -0.54 -10.29 8.91
CA GLY A 35 -0.76 -10.97 7.63
C GLY A 35 -1.47 -10.11 6.57
N ARG A 36 -1.20 -8.79 6.56
CA ARG A 36 -1.86 -7.81 5.69
C ARG A 36 -1.07 -7.53 4.42
N ILE A 37 -1.81 -7.19 3.36
CA ILE A 37 -1.27 -6.64 2.12
C ILE A 37 -1.14 -5.13 2.27
N LEU A 38 0.05 -4.59 2.00
CA LEU A 38 0.29 -3.15 1.99
C LEU A 38 -0.08 -2.57 0.61
N ILE A 39 -0.93 -1.55 0.59
CA ILE A 39 -1.26 -0.78 -0.62
C ILE A 39 -0.59 0.59 -0.48
N THR A 40 0.26 0.97 -1.43
CA THR A 40 1.03 2.22 -1.38
C THR A 40 1.28 2.79 -2.78
N GLU A 41 1.54 4.08 -2.88
CA GLU A 41 2.06 4.74 -4.09
C GLU A 41 3.59 4.90 -4.04
N ASP A 42 4.19 4.64 -2.88
CA ASP A 42 5.62 4.75 -2.63
C ASP A 42 6.37 3.51 -3.14
N ARG A 43 7.28 3.72 -4.09
CA ARG A 43 8.06 2.67 -4.75
C ARG A 43 9.15 2.09 -3.85
N ASP A 44 9.57 2.81 -2.82
CA ASP A 44 10.69 2.41 -1.96
C ASP A 44 10.33 1.17 -1.13
N PHE A 45 9.05 0.94 -0.82
CA PHE A 45 8.57 -0.28 -0.16
C PHE A 45 8.84 -1.55 -0.99
N GLY A 46 8.76 -1.46 -2.32
CA GLY A 46 9.03 -2.59 -3.21
C GLY A 46 10.50 -3.02 -3.13
N GLU A 47 11.42 -2.06 -3.18
CA GLU A 47 12.85 -2.31 -2.98
C GLU A 47 13.11 -2.88 -1.58
N LEU A 48 12.48 -2.29 -0.57
CA LEU A 48 12.65 -2.65 0.83
C LEU A 48 12.25 -4.11 1.11
N LEU A 49 11.15 -4.59 0.51
CA LEU A 49 10.72 -5.98 0.62
C LEU A 49 11.66 -6.96 -0.06
N ILE A 50 12.15 -6.63 -1.26
CA ILE A 50 13.10 -7.48 -2.00
C ILE A 50 14.39 -7.63 -1.20
N ARG A 51 14.90 -6.52 -0.64
CA ARG A 51 16.17 -6.51 0.11
C ARG A 51 16.08 -7.24 1.45
N GLN A 52 14.93 -7.17 2.12
CA GLN A 52 14.80 -7.77 3.46
C GLN A 52 14.31 -9.22 3.42
N CYS A 53 14.03 -9.80 2.24
CA CYS A 53 13.43 -11.15 2.10
C CYS A 53 12.23 -11.35 3.04
N LEU A 54 11.48 -10.28 3.31
CA LEU A 54 10.35 -10.35 4.23
C LEU A 54 9.23 -11.09 3.53
N LEU A 55 8.75 -12.16 4.18
CA LEU A 55 7.50 -12.81 3.84
C LEU A 55 6.33 -11.89 4.26
N ALA A 56 6.25 -10.70 3.67
CA ALA A 56 5.03 -9.90 3.73
C ALA A 56 3.95 -10.62 2.92
N ALA A 57 2.67 -10.49 3.32
CA ALA A 57 1.58 -11.09 2.56
C ALA A 57 1.46 -10.51 1.13
N GLY A 58 2.05 -9.32 0.89
CA GLY A 58 2.26 -8.73 -0.42
C GLY A 58 2.27 -7.20 -0.37
N VAL A 59 2.75 -6.56 -1.44
CA VAL A 59 2.57 -5.13 -1.70
C VAL A 59 1.85 -4.93 -3.02
N ILE A 60 0.87 -4.03 -3.01
CA ILE A 60 0.22 -3.50 -4.21
C ILE A 60 0.70 -2.06 -4.38
N LEU A 61 1.46 -1.81 -5.44
CA LEU A 61 1.84 -0.46 -5.85
C LEU A 61 0.73 0.15 -6.69
N LEU A 62 0.21 1.30 -6.27
CA LEU A 62 -0.72 2.10 -7.05
C LEU A 62 0.07 3.13 -7.85
N GLU A 63 -0.12 3.15 -9.17
CA GLU A 63 0.47 4.14 -10.07
C GLU A 63 -0.62 5.06 -10.62
N LEU A 64 -1.24 5.86 -9.76
CA LEU A 64 -2.38 6.70 -10.14
C LEU A 64 -2.00 7.74 -11.21
N ASP A 65 -0.78 8.27 -11.17
CA ASP A 65 -0.28 9.22 -12.16
C ASP A 65 -0.25 8.66 -13.60
N ARG A 66 -0.15 7.33 -13.74
CA ARG A 66 -0.17 6.66 -15.06
C ARG A 66 -1.57 6.49 -15.63
N LEU A 67 -2.59 6.52 -14.78
CA LEU A 67 -3.99 6.43 -15.21
C LEU A 67 -4.47 7.74 -15.84
N SER A 68 -3.84 8.86 -15.49
CA SER A 68 -4.13 10.19 -16.04
C SER A 68 -3.75 10.33 -17.53
N GLY A 69 -2.70 9.62 -17.97
CA GLY A 69 -2.16 9.74 -19.33
C GLY A 69 -2.92 8.98 -20.42
N GLU A 70 -3.70 7.96 -20.05
CA GLU A 70 -4.49 7.18 -21.02
C GLU A 70 -5.82 7.85 -21.36
N ALA A 71 -6.36 8.70 -20.47
CA ALA A 71 -7.60 9.43 -20.70
C ALA A 71 -7.44 10.59 -21.71
N GLU A 72 -6.24 11.17 -21.85
CA GLU A 72 -5.97 12.24 -22.82
C GLU A 72 -5.61 11.74 -24.24
N ALA A 73 -5.17 10.49 -24.38
CA ALA A 73 -4.76 9.93 -25.68
C ALA A 73 -5.94 9.40 -26.54
N ALA A 74 -7.17 9.49 -26.03
CA ALA A 74 -8.39 9.01 -26.70
C ALA A 74 -9.23 10.11 -27.38
N HIS A 75 -8.68 11.32 -27.57
CA HIS A 75 -9.39 12.45 -28.19
C HIS A 75 -8.74 12.98 -29.47
#